data_AF-A0A974AP23-F1
#
_entry.id   AF-A0A974AP23-F1
#
_cell.length_a   1.000
_cell.length_b   1.000
_cell.length_c   1.000
_cell.angle_alpha   90.00
_cell.angle_beta   90.00
_cell.angle_gamma   90.00
#
_symmetry.space_group_name_H-M   'P 1'
#
loop_
_entity.id
_entity.type
_entity.pdbx_description
1 polymer ?
#
loop_
_entity_poly.entity_id
_entity_poly.type
_entity_poly.pdbx_seq_one_letter_code
_entity_poly.pdbx_strand_id
1 'polypeptide(L)'
;MTTSQSRAASAYASVNLESRAPAGGVDLVILLIEGVLDRVKLAKQAIQQRDIQQKITQLNKALQIIGEGLRAHLDVRSGGEIAQNLDDLYAYCSVRLLHANSRNDVQALDEIVRLLSPLLDAWNSVRSGNQPAADAGKTLAEVTRALKSAVPSVQRMYGSSAYASFAAAGA
;
A
#
# COMPACT_ATOMS: atom_id res chain seq x y z
N MET A 1 -10.46 38.36 3.35
CA MET A 1 -9.19 37.74 3.79
C MET A 1 -9.55 36.72 4.86
N THR A 2 -9.77 35.47 4.46
CA THR A 2 -8.90 34.30 4.80
C THR A 2 -8.82 34.11 6.33
N THR A 3 -9.35 33.03 6.90
CA THR A 3 -8.67 31.72 6.88
C THR A 3 -9.65 30.59 7.20
N SER A 4 -10.06 29.83 6.18
CA SER A 4 -10.61 28.48 6.34
C SER A 4 -9.50 27.51 5.93
N GLN A 5 -8.56 27.24 6.84
CA GLN A 5 -7.40 26.41 6.52
C GLN A 5 -6.73 25.82 7.77
N SER A 6 -7.44 25.00 8.55
CA SER A 6 -6.81 24.18 9.61
C SER A 6 -7.75 23.15 10.27
N ARG A 7 -8.59 22.44 9.49
CA ARG A 7 -9.31 21.25 10.00
C ARG A 7 -9.12 19.96 9.19
N ALA A 8 -8.46 20.03 8.04
CA ALA A 8 -8.23 18.87 7.18
C ALA A 8 -7.02 17.99 7.59
N ALA A 9 -6.32 18.33 8.67
CA ALA A 9 -5.19 17.54 9.18
C ALA A 9 -5.59 16.48 10.24
N SER A 10 -6.86 16.44 10.66
CA SER A 10 -7.28 15.71 11.87
C SER A 10 -8.03 14.40 11.60
N ALA A 11 -7.65 13.66 10.57
CA ALA A 11 -8.20 12.31 10.36
C ALA A 11 -7.20 11.17 10.55
N TYR A 12 -5.89 11.46 10.57
CA TYR A 12 -4.88 10.49 11.01
C TYR A 12 -3.73 11.10 11.84
N ALA A 13 -3.52 12.43 11.85
CA ALA A 13 -2.71 13.05 12.91
C ALA A 13 -3.41 12.94 14.29
N SER A 14 -4.72 12.73 14.27
CA SER A 14 -5.54 12.27 15.40
C SER A 14 -6.07 10.87 15.13
N VAL A 15 -5.21 9.91 14.75
CA VAL A 15 -5.41 8.58 15.32
C VAL A 15 -5.22 8.78 16.81
N ASN A 16 -6.33 9.08 17.48
CA ASN A 16 -6.46 8.82 18.90
C ASN A 16 -5.94 7.39 19.10
N LEU A 17 -4.78 7.29 19.74
CA LEU A 17 -4.30 6.07 20.38
C LEU A 17 -5.30 5.49 21.41
N GLU A 18 -6.50 6.09 21.55
CA GLU A 18 -7.56 5.70 22.46
C GLU A 18 -8.96 5.52 21.84
N SER A 19 -9.18 5.57 20.53
CA SER A 19 -10.55 5.27 20.05
C SER A 19 -10.67 4.68 18.66
N ARG A 20 -11.06 3.40 18.67
CA ARG A 20 -11.78 2.64 17.64
C ARG A 20 -11.00 1.97 16.50
N ALA A 21 -9.68 1.97 16.55
CA ALA A 21 -8.94 0.77 16.15
C ALA A 21 -8.65 -0.02 17.45
N PRO A 22 -8.95 -1.33 17.54
CA PRO A 22 -8.43 -2.11 18.65
C PRO A 22 -6.91 -1.92 18.68
N ALA A 23 -6.31 -1.82 19.88
CA ALA A 23 -4.87 -1.85 20.04
C ALA A 23 -4.28 -2.94 19.12
N GLY A 24 -3.51 -2.55 18.10
CA GLY A 24 -3.05 -3.45 17.04
C GLY A 24 -3.28 -3.00 15.59
N GLY A 25 -3.90 -1.85 15.32
CA GLY A 25 -4.12 -1.37 13.93
C GLY A 25 -2.83 -1.12 13.14
N VAL A 26 -1.84 -0.43 13.73
CA VAL A 26 -0.53 -0.19 13.09
C VAL A 26 0.26 -1.49 12.95
N ASP A 27 0.26 -2.34 13.98
CA ASP A 27 0.92 -3.65 13.95
C ASP A 27 0.33 -4.57 12.87
N LEU A 28 -1.00 -4.52 12.68
CA LEU A 28 -1.66 -5.27 11.63
C LEU A 28 -1.22 -4.80 10.25
N VAL A 29 -1.14 -3.49 10.01
CA VAL A 29 -0.66 -2.95 8.73
C VAL A 29 0.79 -3.38 8.46
N ILE A 30 1.67 -3.30 9.47
CA ILE A 30 3.06 -3.77 9.39
C ILE A 30 3.08 -5.26 9.00
N LEU A 31 2.35 -6.10 9.73
CA LEU A 31 2.29 -7.54 9.50
C LEU A 31 1.77 -7.88 8.09
N LEU A 32 0.76 -7.15 7.61
CA LEU A 32 0.21 -7.34 6.27
C LEU A 32 1.24 -6.96 5.19
N ILE A 33 1.94 -5.82 5.35
CA ILE A 33 2.98 -5.40 4.39
C ILE A 33 4.15 -6.40 4.37
N GLU A 34 4.62 -6.84 5.55
CA GLU A 34 5.62 -7.91 5.67
C GLU A 34 5.15 -9.19 4.98
N GLY A 35 3.89 -9.58 5.20
CA GLY A 35 3.26 -10.68 4.52
C GLY A 35 3.32 -10.56 2.99
N VAL A 36 2.99 -9.40 2.42
CA VAL A 36 3.10 -9.16 0.97
C VAL A 36 4.54 -9.34 0.49
N LEU A 37 5.51 -8.72 1.17
CA LEU A 37 6.93 -8.78 0.79
C LEU A 37 7.47 -10.21 0.80
N ASP A 38 7.09 -11.00 1.81
CA ASP A 38 7.47 -12.42 1.91
C ASP A 38 6.89 -13.25 0.75
N ARG A 39 5.61 -13.05 0.42
CA ARG A 39 4.97 -13.75 -0.72
C ARG A 39 5.62 -13.35 -2.04
N VAL A 40 5.97 -12.08 -2.22
CA VAL A 40 6.70 -11.60 -3.39
C VAL A 40 8.08 -12.27 -3.49
N LYS A 41 8.81 -12.37 -2.38
CA LYS A 41 10.11 -13.07 -2.34
C LYS A 41 9.99 -14.55 -2.72
N LEU A 42 9.00 -15.25 -2.17
CA LEU A 42 8.74 -16.66 -2.50
C LEU A 42 8.32 -16.83 -3.97
N ALA A 43 7.51 -15.92 -4.51
CA ALA A 43 7.13 -15.94 -5.93
C ALA A 43 8.34 -15.75 -6.85
N LYS A 44 9.28 -14.86 -6.51
CA LYS A 44 10.54 -14.69 -7.25
C LYS A 44 11.37 -15.97 -7.27
N GLN A 45 11.51 -16.64 -6.12
CA GLN A 45 12.22 -17.91 -6.03
C GLN A 45 11.55 -19.00 -6.88
N ALA A 46 10.21 -19.08 -6.84
CA ALA A 46 9.45 -20.02 -7.65
C ALA A 46 9.63 -19.78 -9.16
N ILE A 47 9.69 -18.52 -9.62
CA ILE A 47 10.00 -18.18 -11.02
C ILE A 47 11.39 -18.71 -11.42
N GLN A 48 12.40 -18.50 -10.57
CA GLN A 48 13.78 -18.96 -10.83
C GLN A 48 13.85 -20.49 -10.91
N GLN A 49 13.08 -21.18 -10.07
CA GLN A 49 12.99 -22.65 -10.04
C GLN A 49 12.05 -23.22 -11.11
N ARG A 50 11.37 -22.36 -11.90
CA ARG A 50 10.32 -22.74 -12.85
C ARG A 50 9.13 -23.48 -12.21
N ASP A 51 8.90 -23.27 -10.92
CA ASP A 51 7.72 -23.78 -10.21
C ASP A 51 6.53 -22.83 -10.40
N ILE A 52 5.72 -23.13 -11.42
CA ILE A 52 4.57 -22.30 -11.79
C ILE A 52 3.46 -22.35 -10.74
N GLN A 53 3.26 -23.49 -10.07
CA GLN A 53 2.19 -23.66 -9.08
C GLN A 53 2.49 -22.86 -7.82
N GLN A 54 3.72 -22.93 -7.32
CA GLN A 54 4.13 -22.10 -6.20
C GLN A 54 4.08 -20.63 -6.55
N LYS A 55 4.57 -20.21 -7.73
CA LYS A 55 4.47 -18.82 -8.17
C LYS A 55 3.03 -18.31 -8.08
N ILE A 56 2.07 -19.02 -8.71
CA ILE A 56 0.66 -18.60 -8.73
C ILE A 56 0.10 -18.53 -7.31
N THR A 57 0.39 -19.54 -6.49
CA THR A 57 -0.07 -19.59 -5.09
C THR A 57 0.40 -18.39 -4.29
N GLN A 58 1.69 -18.04 -4.38
CA GLN A 58 2.25 -16.93 -3.62
C GLN A 58 1.74 -15.57 -4.13
N LEU A 59 1.63 -15.38 -5.45
CA LEU A 59 1.11 -14.14 -6.02
C LEU A 59 -0.38 -13.93 -5.69
N ASN A 60 -1.21 -14.98 -5.72
CA ASN A 60 -2.60 -14.88 -5.30
C ASN A 60 -2.74 -14.51 -3.83
N LYS A 61 -1.93 -15.10 -2.95
CA LYS A 61 -1.90 -14.72 -1.53
C LYS A 61 -1.50 -13.26 -1.34
N ALA A 62 -0.50 -12.77 -2.09
CA ALA A 62 -0.11 -11.36 -2.04
C ALA A 62 -1.27 -10.44 -2.48
N LEU A 63 -1.97 -10.79 -3.55
CA LEU A 63 -3.14 -10.05 -4.03
C LEU A 63 -4.27 -9.99 -3.00
N GLN A 64 -4.57 -11.12 -2.33
CA GLN A 64 -5.57 -11.17 -1.25
C GLN A 64 -5.18 -10.28 -0.08
N ILE A 65 -3.92 -10.32 0.38
CA ILE A 65 -3.45 -9.46 1.47
C ILE A 65 -3.60 -7.98 1.12
N ILE A 66 -3.29 -7.58 -0.12
CA ILE A 66 -3.44 -6.19 -0.55
C ILE A 66 -4.92 -5.79 -0.64
N GLY A 67 -5.74 -6.58 -1.32
CA GLY A 67 -7.14 -6.24 -1.58
C GLY A 67 -8.04 -6.36 -0.36
N GLU A 68 -8.02 -7.53 0.28
CA GLU A 68 -8.93 -7.89 1.38
C GLU A 68 -8.35 -7.52 2.75
N GLY A 69 -7.03 -7.35 2.87
CA GLY A 69 -6.37 -6.91 4.09
C GLY A 69 -6.15 -5.41 4.11
N LEU A 70 -5.16 -4.92 3.36
CA LEU A 70 -4.70 -3.53 3.45
C LEU A 70 -5.76 -2.52 2.99
N ARG A 71 -6.38 -2.74 1.82
CA ARG A 71 -7.35 -1.80 1.26
C ARG A 71 -8.70 -1.82 1.98
N ALA A 72 -9.14 -2.99 2.45
CA ALA A 72 -10.41 -3.13 3.18
C ALA A 72 -10.44 -2.37 4.51
N HIS A 73 -9.28 -2.14 5.13
CA HIS A 73 -9.15 -1.40 6.38
C HIS A 73 -8.86 0.09 6.19
N LEU A 74 -8.83 0.58 4.95
CA LEU A 74 -8.49 1.95 4.64
C LEU A 74 -9.76 2.83 4.57
N ASP A 75 -9.91 3.76 5.51
CA ASP A 75 -11.00 4.76 5.42
C ASP A 75 -10.55 5.95 4.56
N VAL A 76 -10.74 5.82 3.25
CA VAL A 76 -10.40 6.86 2.27
C VAL A 76 -11.25 8.12 2.46
N ARG A 77 -12.48 8.01 2.97
CA ARG A 77 -13.40 9.15 3.12
C ARG A 77 -13.00 10.05 4.27
N SER A 78 -12.62 9.46 5.40
CA SER A 78 -12.13 10.21 6.55
C SER A 78 -10.66 10.58 6.34
N GLY A 79 -9.88 9.72 5.69
CA GLY A 79 -8.42 9.73 5.71
C GLY A 79 -7.65 10.79 4.94
N GLY A 80 -8.34 11.59 4.11
CA GLY A 80 -7.71 12.66 3.33
C GLY A 80 -6.64 12.17 2.34
N GLU A 81 -5.64 13.01 2.10
CA GLU A 81 -4.61 12.78 1.06
C GLU A 81 -3.79 11.50 1.30
N ILE A 82 -3.48 11.17 2.56
CA ILE A 82 -2.64 10.01 2.89
C ILE A 82 -3.37 8.71 2.55
N ALA A 83 -4.65 8.58 2.92
CA ALA A 83 -5.42 7.39 2.57
C ALA A 83 -5.58 7.25 1.06
N GLN A 84 -5.84 8.34 0.34
CA GLN A 84 -5.93 8.26 -1.12
C GLN A 84 -4.60 7.79 -1.74
N ASN A 85 -3.47 8.33 -1.28
CA ASN A 85 -2.16 7.93 -1.80
C ASN A 85 -1.83 6.47 -1.48
N LEU A 86 -2.24 5.96 -0.32
CA LEU A 86 -2.09 4.55 0.04
C LEU A 86 -2.98 3.65 -0.83
N ASP A 87 -4.24 4.02 -1.07
CA ASP A 87 -5.12 3.26 -1.96
C ASP A 87 -4.56 3.20 -3.38
N ASP A 88 -4.09 4.33 -3.92
CA ASP A 88 -3.46 4.41 -5.24
C ASP A 88 -2.24 3.49 -5.33
N LEU A 89 -1.40 3.49 -4.30
CA LEU A 89 -0.21 2.65 -4.22
C LEU A 89 -0.57 1.15 -4.16
N TYR A 90 -1.52 0.78 -3.33
CA TYR A 90 -1.97 -0.61 -3.19
C TYR A 90 -2.63 -1.12 -4.47
N ALA A 91 -3.47 -0.30 -5.10
CA ALA A 91 -4.06 -0.61 -6.40
C ALA A 91 -2.98 -0.82 -7.48
N TYR A 92 -1.94 0.03 -7.51
CA TYR A 92 -0.82 -0.14 -8.42
C TYR A 92 -0.08 -1.46 -8.18
N CYS A 93 0.25 -1.77 -6.93
CA CYS A 93 0.90 -3.03 -6.56
C CYS A 93 0.09 -4.25 -7.01
N SER A 94 -1.23 -4.25 -6.83
CA SER A 94 -2.10 -5.32 -7.33
C SER A 94 -1.98 -5.52 -8.84
N VAL A 95 -2.02 -4.44 -9.62
CA VAL A 95 -1.86 -4.50 -11.08
C VAL A 95 -0.47 -5.01 -11.47
N ARG A 96 0.59 -4.56 -10.78
CA ARG A 96 1.96 -5.04 -11.05
C ARG A 96 2.16 -6.51 -10.69
N LEU A 97 1.51 -7.02 -9.63
CA LEU A 97 1.53 -8.45 -9.30
C LEU A 97 0.90 -9.30 -10.42
N LEU A 98 -0.22 -8.83 -10.99
CA LEU A 98 -0.87 -9.51 -12.12
C LEU A 98 0.02 -9.50 -13.37
N HIS A 99 0.66 -8.36 -13.67
CA HIS A 99 1.64 -8.25 -14.75
C HIS A 99 2.81 -9.21 -14.54
N ALA A 100 3.38 -9.26 -13.34
CA ALA A 100 4.45 -10.17 -12.97
C ALA A 100 4.04 -11.64 -13.14
N ASN A 101 2.81 -11.99 -12.75
CA ASN A 101 2.29 -13.34 -12.90
C ASN A 101 2.19 -13.77 -14.38
N SER A 102 1.62 -12.91 -15.22
CA SER A 102 1.40 -13.19 -16.64
C SER A 102 2.71 -13.31 -17.42
N ARG A 103 3.71 -12.49 -17.09
CA ARG A 103 4.96 -12.41 -17.85
C ARG A 103 6.16 -13.10 -17.19
N ASN A 104 5.98 -13.66 -15.99
CA ASN A 104 7.08 -14.10 -15.12
C ASN A 104 8.13 -12.99 -14.92
N ASP A 105 7.66 -11.74 -14.81
CA ASP A 105 8.52 -10.55 -14.75
C ASP A 105 9.01 -10.32 -13.31
N VAL A 106 10.26 -10.71 -13.05
CA VAL A 106 10.92 -10.54 -11.75
C VAL A 106 11.19 -9.05 -11.45
N GLN A 107 11.40 -8.21 -12.46
CA GLN A 107 11.65 -6.78 -12.25
C GLN A 107 10.40 -6.07 -11.75
N ALA A 108 9.21 -6.50 -12.19
CA ALA A 108 7.94 -6.03 -11.64
C ALA A 108 7.79 -6.39 -10.15
N LEU A 109 8.28 -7.56 -9.73
CA LEU A 109 8.31 -7.96 -8.32
C LEU A 109 9.32 -7.13 -7.51
N ASP A 110 10.49 -6.83 -8.08
CA ASP A 110 11.47 -5.94 -7.45
C ASP A 110 10.94 -4.52 -7.25
N GLU A 111 10.16 -4.02 -8.21
CA GLU A 111 9.51 -2.73 -8.09
C GLU A 111 8.53 -2.67 -6.93
N ILE A 112 7.70 -3.69 -6.75
CA ILE A 112 6.77 -3.77 -5.62
C ILE A 112 7.53 -3.75 -4.28
N VAL A 113 8.65 -4.46 -4.19
CA VAL A 113 9.51 -4.43 -2.99
C VAL A 113 10.04 -3.01 -2.75
N ARG A 114 10.56 -2.34 -3.78
CA ARG A 114 11.05 -0.94 -3.66
C ARG A 114 9.97 0.04 -3.22
N LEU A 115 8.70 -0.22 -3.53
CA LEU A 115 7.59 0.63 -3.14
C LEU A 115 7.10 0.35 -1.72
N LEU A 116 7.01 -0.92 -1.33
CA LEU A 116 6.46 -1.33 -0.04
C LEU A 116 7.48 -1.30 1.11
N SER A 117 8.78 -1.48 0.85
CA SER A 117 9.80 -1.44 1.91
C SER A 117 9.90 -0.07 2.61
N PRO A 118 9.99 1.08 1.90
CA PRO A 118 10.01 2.38 2.56
C PRO A 118 8.73 2.68 3.34
N LEU A 119 7.59 2.17 2.86
CA LEU A 119 6.32 2.30 3.56
C LEU A 119 6.32 1.48 4.87
N LEU A 120 6.86 0.26 4.84
CA LEU A 120 7.04 -0.57 6.03
C LEU A 120 7.95 0.11 7.05
N ASP A 121 9.05 0.70 6.61
CA ASP A 121 9.99 1.44 7.49
C ASP A 121 9.32 2.65 8.13
N ALA A 122 8.48 3.37 7.38
CA ALA A 122 7.70 4.48 7.91
C ALA A 122 6.71 4.03 8.99
N TRP A 123 5.99 2.93 8.77
CA TRP A 123 5.08 2.36 9.79
C TRP A 123 5.83 1.86 11.03
N ASN A 124 6.99 1.22 10.85
CA ASN A 124 7.83 0.78 11.97
C ASN A 124 8.36 1.97 12.81
N SER A 125 8.66 3.09 12.15
CA SER A 125 9.06 4.32 12.82
C SER A 125 7.92 4.92 13.67
N VAL A 126 6.68 4.86 13.16
CA VAL A 126 5.47 5.25 13.89
C VAL A 126 5.27 4.34 15.11
N ARG A 127 5.39 3.02 14.93
CA ARG A 127 5.23 2.03 16.02
C ARG A 127 6.23 2.24 17.15
N SER A 128 7.49 2.50 16.81
CA SER A 128 8.59 2.57 17.79
C SER A 128 8.52 3.82 18.69
N GLY A 129 7.60 4.76 18.43
CA GLY A 129 7.47 6.00 19.20
C GLY A 129 8.69 6.93 19.11
N ASN A 130 9.60 6.66 18.17
CA ASN A 130 10.87 7.38 18.02
C ASN A 130 10.69 8.76 17.37
N GLN A 131 9.45 9.12 17.01
CA GLN A 131 9.04 10.44 16.56
C GLN A 131 7.72 10.86 17.23
N PRO A 132 7.54 12.16 17.54
CA PRO A 132 6.25 12.71 17.94
C PRO A 132 5.17 12.35 16.90
N ALA A 133 3.93 12.06 17.33
CA ALA A 133 2.84 11.68 16.43
C ALA A 133 2.60 12.69 15.28
N ALA A 134 2.90 13.98 15.52
CA ALA A 134 2.82 15.04 14.53
C ALA A 134 3.89 14.95 13.42
N ASP A 135 5.05 14.36 13.70
CA ASP A 135 6.14 14.18 12.74
C ASP A 135 6.03 12.83 12.01
N ALA A 136 5.53 11.79 12.68
CA ALA A 136 5.14 10.52 12.07
C ALA A 136 4.14 10.70 10.91
N GLY A 137 3.12 11.54 11.09
CA GLY A 137 2.15 11.86 10.04
C GLY A 137 2.77 12.60 8.84
N LYS A 138 3.79 13.45 9.07
CA LYS A 138 4.52 14.14 8.00
C LYS A 138 5.42 13.17 7.23
N THR A 139 6.14 12.30 7.93
CA THR A 139 7.00 11.26 7.33
C THR A 139 6.17 10.35 6.42
N LEU A 140 5.01 9.87 6.86
CA LEU A 140 4.12 9.08 6.01
C LEU A 140 3.56 9.86 4.83
N ALA A 141 3.20 11.14 5.02
CA ALA A 141 2.75 11.99 3.91
C ALA A 141 3.84 12.24 2.88
N GLU A 142 5.09 12.43 3.30
CA GLU A 142 6.25 12.61 2.42
C GLU A 142 6.57 11.32 1.67
N VAL A 143 6.62 10.18 2.36
CA VAL A 143 6.86 8.86 1.76
C VAL A 143 5.76 8.54 0.75
N THR A 144 4.48 8.67 1.12
CA THR A 144 3.37 8.38 0.20
C THR A 144 3.35 9.31 -1.00
N ARG A 145 3.71 10.59 -0.85
CA ARG A 145 3.83 11.55 -1.95
C ARG A 145 5.01 11.21 -2.87
N ALA A 146 6.16 10.84 -2.32
CA ALA A 146 7.33 10.43 -3.08
C ALA A 146 7.07 9.10 -3.83
N LEU A 147 6.39 8.16 -3.20
CA LEU A 147 5.99 6.91 -3.85
C LEU A 147 4.98 7.18 -4.97
N LYS A 148 4.00 8.06 -4.75
CA LYS A 148 3.04 8.46 -5.79
C LYS A 148 3.71 9.08 -7.01
N SER A 149 4.75 9.89 -6.84
CA SER A 149 5.48 10.46 -7.98
C SER A 149 6.39 9.44 -8.68
N ALA A 150 6.87 8.42 -7.95
CA ALA A 150 7.68 7.33 -8.50
C ALA A 150 6.85 6.26 -9.24
N VAL A 151 5.58 6.07 -8.88
CA VAL A 151 4.65 5.19 -9.60
C VAL A 151 4.31 5.83 -10.95
N PRO A 152 4.62 5.19 -12.09
CA PRO A 152 4.09 5.63 -13.37
C PRO A 152 2.57 5.60 -13.27
N SER A 153 1.92 6.76 -13.37
CA SER A 153 0.49 6.90 -13.13
C SER A 153 -0.26 5.81 -13.89
N VAL A 154 -1.03 4.98 -13.18
CA VAL A 154 -1.77 3.83 -13.75
C VAL A 154 -2.64 4.27 -14.95
N GLN A 155 -3.09 5.53 -14.91
CA GLN A 155 -3.79 6.24 -15.98
C GLN A 155 -3.06 6.25 -17.33
N ARG A 156 -1.72 6.32 -17.36
CA ARG A 156 -0.93 6.26 -18.62
C ARG A 156 -0.79 4.83 -19.15
N MET A 157 -0.83 3.81 -18.29
CA MET A 157 -0.58 2.42 -18.67
C MET A 157 -1.82 1.70 -19.21
N TYR A 158 -3.02 2.08 -18.75
CA TYR A 158 -4.28 1.40 -19.12
C TYR A 158 -5.35 2.32 -19.73
N GLY A 159 -5.08 3.62 -19.86
CA GLY A 159 -6.09 4.60 -20.26
C GLY A 159 -7.15 4.81 -19.18
N SER A 160 -7.68 6.02 -19.10
CA SER A 160 -8.60 6.46 -18.02
C SER A 160 -9.84 5.57 -17.80
N SER A 161 -10.20 4.71 -18.77
CA SER A 161 -11.43 3.90 -18.74
C SER A 161 -11.27 2.53 -18.07
N ALA A 162 -10.11 1.88 -18.15
CA ALA A 162 -9.93 0.52 -17.61
C ALA A 162 -9.70 0.52 -16.09
N TYR A 163 -9.11 1.59 -15.56
CA TYR A 163 -8.91 1.79 -14.12
C TYR A 163 -10.24 1.93 -13.36
N ALA A 164 -11.20 2.67 -13.92
CA ALA A 164 -12.53 2.87 -13.30
C ALA A 164 -13.33 1.57 -13.18
N SER A 165 -13.27 0.68 -14.18
CA SER A 165 -13.96 -0.61 -14.14
C SER A 165 -13.32 -1.59 -13.14
N PHE A 166 -12.00 -1.60 -12.98
CA PHE A 166 -11.33 -2.48 -12.01
C PHE A 166 -11.50 -1.99 -10.57
N ALA A 167 -11.49 -0.66 -10.34
CA ALA A 167 -11.76 -0.07 -9.03
C ALA A 167 -13.22 -0.28 -8.57
N ALA A 168 -14.17 -0.31 -9.51
CA ALA A 168 -15.59 -0.55 -9.22
C ALA A 168 -15.96 -2.03 -9.06
N ALA A 169 -15.18 -2.97 -9.63
CA ALA A 169 -15.48 -4.40 -9.58
C ALA A 169 -15.03 -5.10 -8.29
N GLY A 170 -14.39 -4.37 -7.36
CA GLY A 170 -13.92 -4.88 -6.07
C GLY A 170 -14.66 -4.34 -4.83
N ALA A 171 -15.81 -3.70 -5.03
CA ALA A 171 -16.71 -3.22 -3.97
C ALA A 171 -18.05 -3.97 -4.04
#